data_AF-A0A9L0IGZ6-F1
#
_entry.id   AF-A0A9L0IGZ6-F1
#
_cell.length_a   1.000
_cell.length_b   1.000
_cell.length_c   1.000
_cell.angle_alpha   90.00
_cell.angle_beta   90.00
_cell.angle_gamma   90.00
#
_symmetry.space_group_name_H-M   'P 1'
#
loop_
_entity.id
_entity.type
_entity.pdbx_description
1 polymer ?
#
loop_
_entity_poly.entity_id
_entity_poly.type
_entity_poly.pdbx_seq_one_letter_code
_entity_poly.pdbx_strand_id
1 'polypeptide(L)'
;MASDGARGPKPRWGLSLGGAALLLLLLPAAAAQGPSGVACSQNSNKTCEECLKNVSCLWCNTNKACLDYPVTKILPPGSLCKLSSARWGVCWGLFKEENPYARFENN
;
A
#
# COMPACT_ATOMS: atom_id res chain seq x y z
N MET A 1 -49.05 -47.17 -33.00
CA MET A 1 -48.60 -48.50 -32.55
C MET A 1 -47.09 -48.48 -32.32
N ALA A 2 -46.65 -49.15 -31.24
CA ALA A 2 -45.28 -49.56 -30.87
C ALA A 2 -44.23 -48.45 -30.64
N SER A 3 -43.65 -48.24 -29.45
CA SER A 3 -43.00 -49.14 -28.48
C SER A 3 -41.74 -49.81 -29.02
N ASP A 4 -40.57 -49.24 -28.70
CA ASP A 4 -39.32 -49.93 -28.29
C ASP A 4 -38.27 -48.82 -27.98
N GLY A 5 -37.48 -48.78 -26.90
CA GLY A 5 -36.98 -49.86 -26.06
C GLY A 5 -35.45 -49.86 -26.04
N ALA A 6 -34.78 -48.81 -25.55
CA ALA A 6 -33.33 -48.87 -25.31
C ALA A 6 -32.92 -48.17 -24.01
N ARG A 7 -32.57 -49.01 -23.04
CA ARG A 7 -32.20 -48.67 -21.66
C ARG A 7 -30.67 -48.47 -21.61
N GLY A 8 -30.22 -47.21 -21.66
CA GLY A 8 -28.81 -46.86 -21.42
C GLY A 8 -28.46 -46.94 -19.92
N PRO A 9 -27.23 -47.37 -19.55
CA PRO A 9 -26.80 -47.42 -18.15
C PRO A 9 -26.69 -46.00 -17.56
N LYS A 10 -27.28 -45.81 -16.37
CA LYS A 10 -27.21 -44.55 -15.62
C LYS A 10 -25.80 -44.33 -15.08
N PRO A 11 -25.15 -43.18 -15.32
CA PRO A 11 -23.97 -42.81 -14.53
C PRO A 11 -24.46 -42.53 -13.11
N ARG A 12 -24.09 -43.42 -12.19
CA ARG A 12 -24.21 -43.21 -10.76
C ARG A 12 -23.20 -42.12 -10.36
N TRP A 13 -23.59 -40.84 -10.50
CA TRP A 13 -22.95 -39.79 -9.72
C TRP A 13 -23.42 -39.97 -8.28
N GLY A 14 -22.69 -40.80 -7.53
CA GLY A 14 -22.77 -40.77 -6.08
C GLY A 14 -22.43 -39.36 -5.64
N LEU A 15 -23.42 -38.64 -5.11
CA LEU A 15 -23.20 -37.48 -4.26
C LEU A 15 -22.33 -37.95 -3.11
N SER A 16 -21.02 -37.69 -3.21
CA SER A 16 -20.13 -37.85 -2.08
C SER A 16 -20.46 -36.72 -1.11
N LEU A 17 -21.27 -37.01 -0.08
CA LEU A 17 -21.54 -36.17 1.09
C LEU A 17 -20.24 -35.99 1.92
N GLY A 18 -19.18 -35.45 1.31
CA GLY A 18 -17.87 -35.27 1.94
C GLY A 18 -17.22 -33.92 1.64
N GLY A 19 -17.95 -32.97 1.05
CA GLY A 19 -17.38 -31.70 0.58
C GLY A 19 -17.72 -30.46 1.41
N ALA A 20 -18.50 -30.58 2.48
CA ALA A 20 -19.02 -29.41 3.20
C ALA A 20 -18.04 -28.82 4.25
N ALA A 21 -16.97 -29.53 4.62
CA ALA A 21 -15.99 -29.03 5.59
C ALA A 21 -14.84 -28.23 4.97
N LEU A 22 -14.67 -28.28 3.64
CA LEU A 22 -13.54 -27.65 2.94
C LEU A 22 -13.89 -26.31 2.28
N LEU A 23 -15.00 -25.68 2.67
CA LEU A 23 -15.44 -24.38 2.14
C LEU A 23 -15.15 -23.20 3.08
N LEU A 24 -14.56 -23.44 4.25
CA LEU A 24 -14.12 -22.37 5.18
C LEU A 24 -12.63 -22.03 5.07
N LEU A 25 -11.87 -22.69 4.18
CA LEU A 25 -10.45 -22.42 3.96
C LEU A 25 -10.17 -21.38 2.87
N LEU A 26 -11.22 -20.81 2.26
CA LEU A 26 -11.11 -19.83 1.17
C LEU A 26 -11.55 -18.42 1.59
N LEU A 27 -11.31 -18.02 2.84
CA LEU A 27 -11.24 -16.59 3.12
C LEU A 27 -9.82 -16.12 2.81
N PRO A 28 -9.56 -15.43 1.68
CA PRO A 28 -8.43 -14.53 1.66
C PRO A 28 -8.71 -13.50 2.74
N ALA A 29 -7.94 -13.56 3.83
CA ALA A 29 -7.78 -12.40 4.68
C ALA A 29 -7.24 -11.30 3.77
N ALA A 30 -8.12 -10.45 3.26
CA ALA A 30 -7.74 -9.18 2.69
C ALA A 30 -7.23 -8.31 3.84
N ALA A 31 -6.07 -8.67 4.39
CA ALA A 31 -5.19 -7.67 4.95
C ALA A 31 -4.98 -6.70 3.80
N ALA A 32 -5.38 -5.45 4.00
CA ALA A 32 -5.01 -4.35 3.13
C ALA A 32 -3.48 -4.26 3.16
N GLN A 33 -2.84 -5.10 2.35
CA GLN A 33 -1.42 -5.05 2.08
C GLN A 33 -1.26 -3.87 1.13
N GLY A 34 -1.23 -2.67 1.72
CA GLY A 34 -0.39 -1.62 1.16
C GLY A 34 0.99 -2.23 0.93
N PRO A 35 1.69 -1.81 -0.15
CA PRO A 35 2.90 -2.48 -0.62
C PRO A 35 3.81 -2.79 0.56
N SER A 36 4.32 -4.02 0.62
CA SER A 36 5.19 -4.55 1.68
C SER A 36 6.57 -3.84 1.76
N GLY A 37 6.61 -2.55 1.50
CA GLY A 37 7.70 -1.66 1.84
C GLY A 37 7.70 -1.43 3.35
N VAL A 38 8.89 -1.41 3.92
CA VAL A 38 9.16 -0.91 5.27
C VAL A 38 8.34 0.37 5.51
N ALA A 39 7.55 0.39 6.58
CA ALA A 39 6.79 1.58 6.96
C ALA A 39 7.75 2.77 7.11
N CYS A 40 7.42 3.93 6.51
CA CYS A 40 8.29 5.11 6.52
C CYS A 40 8.76 5.47 7.94
N SER A 41 7.87 5.30 8.93
CA SER A 41 8.15 5.53 10.35
C SER A 41 9.38 4.80 10.89
N GLN A 42 9.77 3.65 10.33
CA GLN A 42 10.97 2.91 10.76
C GLN A 42 12.27 3.69 10.52
N ASN A 43 12.24 4.64 9.59
CA ASN A 43 13.37 5.49 9.24
C ASN A 43 13.27 6.87 9.92
N SER A 44 12.42 7.02 10.93
CA SER A 44 12.46 8.20 11.80
C SER A 44 13.74 8.22 12.64
N ASN A 45 14.26 9.41 12.92
CA ASN A 45 15.55 9.63 13.58
C ASN A 45 16.77 9.07 12.83
N LYS A 46 16.61 8.79 11.54
CA LYS A 46 17.69 8.38 10.63
C LYS A 46 18.11 9.57 9.77
N THR A 47 18.53 9.32 8.53
CA THR A 47 18.77 10.37 7.55
C THR A 47 17.63 10.52 6.56
N CYS A 48 17.61 11.68 5.92
CA CYS A 48 16.69 12.00 4.84
C CYS A 48 16.81 11.03 3.66
N GLU A 49 18.03 10.63 3.31
CA GLU A 49 18.32 9.65 2.27
C GLU A 49 17.77 8.27 2.63
N GLU A 50 17.88 7.85 3.89
CA GLU A 50 17.29 6.59 4.34
C GLU A 50 15.76 6.65 4.29
N CYS A 51 15.15 7.74 4.74
CA CYS A 51 13.71 7.93 4.67
C CYS A 51 13.18 7.92 3.23
N LEU A 52 13.85 8.64 2.33
CA LEU A 52 13.43 8.83 0.94
C LEU A 52 13.94 7.73 0.00
N LYS A 53 14.46 6.61 0.53
CA LYS A 53 14.59 5.36 -0.26
C LYS A 53 13.27 4.95 -0.88
N ASN A 54 12.16 5.25 -0.20
CA ASN A 54 10.83 5.12 -0.72
C ASN A 54 10.27 6.51 -1.03
N VAL A 55 9.93 6.75 -2.30
CA VAL A 55 9.40 8.03 -2.78
C VAL A 55 8.00 8.35 -2.23
N SER A 56 7.32 7.35 -1.67
CA SER A 56 6.06 7.51 -0.95
C SER A 56 6.25 8.01 0.49
N CYS A 57 7.49 8.22 0.94
CA CYS A 57 7.77 8.80 2.25
C CYS A 57 8.00 10.31 2.18
N LEU A 58 7.70 10.98 3.29
CA LEU A 58 8.04 12.37 3.59
C LEU A 58 9.05 12.39 4.72
N TRP A 59 10.13 13.13 4.51
CA TRP A 59 11.08 13.48 5.54
C TRP A 59 10.83 14.89 6.08
N CYS A 60 10.81 15.01 7.40
CA CYS A 60 10.75 16.30 8.08
C CYS A 60 12.06 16.57 8.83
N ASN A 61 12.77 17.64 8.45
CA ASN A 61 14.07 17.94 9.06
C ASN A 61 13.93 18.43 10.52
N THR A 62 12.85 19.17 10.82
CA THR A 62 12.61 19.80 12.14
C THR A 62 12.61 18.79 13.28
N ASN A 63 11.89 17.68 13.14
CA ASN A 63 11.71 16.65 14.17
C ASN A 63 12.34 15.31 13.76
N LYS A 64 13.09 15.27 12.65
CA LYS A 64 13.70 14.06 12.09
C LYS A 64 12.68 12.92 11.90
N ALA A 65 11.44 13.26 11.57
CA ALA A 65 10.38 12.28 11.35
C ALA A 65 10.34 11.82 9.88
N CYS A 66 10.10 10.52 9.69
CA CYS A 66 9.81 9.94 8.39
C CYS A 66 8.38 9.39 8.41
N LEU A 67 7.53 9.89 7.54
CA LEU A 67 6.09 9.61 7.54
C LEU A 67 5.64 9.16 6.17
N ASP A 68 4.60 8.34 6.12
CA ASP A 68 3.93 8.01 4.86
C ASP A 68 3.30 9.28 4.26
N TYR A 69 3.54 9.51 2.98
CA TYR A 69 3.16 10.74 2.31
C TYR A 69 2.38 10.48 1.03
N PRO A 70 1.14 11.01 0.93
CA PRO A 70 0.18 10.54 -0.06
C PRO A 70 0.49 11.01 -1.49
N VAL A 71 0.21 10.12 -2.44
CA VAL A 71 0.29 10.35 -3.90
C VAL A 71 -0.87 11.17 -4.48
N THR A 72 -1.83 11.59 -3.64
CA THR A 72 -3.01 12.35 -4.08
C THR A 72 -2.80 13.86 -4.02
N LYS A 73 -1.77 14.34 -3.32
CA LYS A 73 -1.44 15.76 -3.18
C LYS A 73 0.05 15.96 -3.41
N ILE A 74 0.39 16.84 -4.35
CA ILE A 74 1.77 17.10 -4.74
C ILE A 74 2.56 17.76 -3.59
N LEU A 75 1.90 18.60 -2.77
CA LEU A 75 2.53 19.37 -1.69
C LEU A 75 2.05 18.91 -0.30
N PRO A 76 2.98 18.66 0.64
CA PRO A 76 2.60 18.27 1.99
C PRO A 76 1.88 19.41 2.72
N PRO A 77 0.82 19.11 3.50
CA PRO A 77 0.24 20.11 4.37
C PRO A 77 1.23 20.51 5.45
N GLY A 78 1.31 21.82 5.73
CA GLY A 78 2.20 22.39 6.74
C GLY A 78 1.98 21.88 8.17
N SER A 79 0.81 21.29 8.44
CA SER A 79 0.46 20.67 9.72
C SER A 79 1.28 19.40 10.01
N LEU A 80 1.76 18.69 8.98
CA LEU A 80 2.64 17.52 9.16
C LEU A 80 4.10 17.92 9.32
N CYS A 81 4.55 18.84 8.48
CA CYS A 81 5.87 19.44 8.55
C CYS A 81 5.83 20.78 7.82
N LYS A 82 6.47 21.79 8.40
CA LYS A 82 6.68 23.08 7.72
C LYS A 82 7.32 22.82 6.36
N LEU A 83 6.76 23.41 5.30
CA LEU A 83 7.11 23.07 3.93
C LEU A 83 8.59 23.39 3.65
N SER A 84 9.14 24.42 4.31
CA SER A 84 10.58 24.73 4.33
C SER A 84 11.48 23.57 4.77
N SER A 85 11.00 22.74 5.70
CA SER A 85 11.73 21.63 6.32
C SER A 85 11.31 20.24 5.79
N ALA A 86 10.24 20.18 5.02
CA ALA A 86 9.73 18.97 4.37
C ALA A 86 10.58 18.59 3.15
N ARG A 87 10.78 17.30 2.90
CA ARG A 87 11.40 16.75 1.69
C ARG A 87 10.66 15.47 1.29
N TRP A 88 10.22 15.36 0.04
CA TRP A 88 9.53 14.17 -0.48
C TRP A 88 10.03 13.87 -1.90
N GLY A 89 10.05 12.60 -2.27
CA GLY A 89 10.62 12.10 -3.52
C GLY A 89 12.16 12.15 -3.57
N VAL A 90 12.77 13.25 -3.13
CA VAL A 90 14.21 13.49 -3.20
C VAL A 90 14.67 14.30 -2.00
N CYS A 91 15.86 13.98 -1.50
CA CYS A 91 16.41 14.61 -0.31
C CYS A 91 17.07 15.98 -0.58
N TRP A 92 17.57 16.15 -1.82
CA TRP A 92 18.33 17.27 -2.40
C TRP A 92 19.50 17.82 -1.56
N GLY A 93 20.71 17.78 -2.12
CA GLY A 93 21.95 18.28 -1.52
C GLY A 93 22.79 19.18 -2.44
N LEU A 94 23.86 19.73 -1.84
CA LEU A 94 24.97 20.60 -2.29
C LEU A 94 24.72 22.10 -2.57
N PHE A 95 23.53 22.56 -2.95
CA PHE A 95 23.21 23.99 -2.94
C PHE A 95 21.82 24.20 -2.32
N LYS A 96 21.83 24.86 -1.16
CA LYS A 96 20.68 25.47 -0.46
C LYS A 96 19.89 24.56 0.51
N GLU A 97 20.05 24.91 1.78
CA GLU A 97 19.24 24.65 2.98
C GLU A 97 17.70 24.77 2.78
N GLU A 98 17.25 25.40 1.69
CA GLU A 98 15.88 25.84 1.46
C GLU A 98 15.15 24.93 0.46
N ASN A 99 14.00 24.39 0.90
CA ASN A 99 13.07 23.71 0.01
C ASN A 99 12.52 24.72 -1.01
N PRO A 100 12.66 24.54 -2.34
CA PRO A 100 12.04 25.43 -3.32
C PRO A 100 10.52 25.49 -3.19
N TYR A 101 9.90 24.46 -2.61
CA TYR A 101 8.46 24.45 -2.36
C TYR A 101 8.04 25.28 -1.14
N ALA A 102 8.97 25.74 -0.30
CA ALA A 102 8.67 26.51 0.91
C ALA A 102 7.79 27.74 0.64
N ARG A 103 7.89 28.34 -0.55
CA ARG A 103 7.10 29.50 -0.95
C ARG A 103 5.58 29.20 -1.02
N PHE A 104 5.19 27.95 -1.19
CA PHE A 104 3.78 27.55 -1.34
C PHE A 104 3.06 27.28 -0.01
N GLU A 105 3.70 27.50 1.14
CA GLU A 105 3.16 27.11 2.45
C GLU A 105 1.85 27.85 2.84
N ASN A 106 1.49 28.93 2.14
CA ASN A 106 0.34 29.78 2.46
C ASN A 106 -0.50 30.18 1.23
N ASN A 107 -0.42 29.43 0.13
CA ASN A 107 -1.19 29.66 -1.09
C ASN A 107 -2.29 28.61 -1.25
#